data_AF-Q6BIA5-F1
#
_entry.id   AF-Q6BIA5-F1
#
_cell.length_a   1.000
_cell.length_b   1.000
_cell.length_c   1.000
_cell.angle_alpha   90.00
_cell.angle_beta   90.00
_cell.angle_gamma   90.00
#
_symmetry.space_group_name_H-M   'P 1'
#
loop_
_entity.id
_entity.type
_entity.pdbx_description
1 polymer ?
#
loop_
_entity_poly.entity_id
_entity_poly.type
_entity_poly.pdbx_seq_one_letter_code
_entity_poly.pdbx_strand_id
1 'polypeptide(L)'
;MTQDEEPSFKVKVYVYDLSHGLAAVYAPSILGINIDAIYHTSVVVYDKEHYINQGINTSTPGTTKYGTPKEVLDMGKTFVTPDIFEDFLDELRNHEDLKYNSVKYDLFDNNCNHFTDVLLDFLVGKNLEDRILKLPQQVLNSPNGHILRQMIGSYQP
;
A
#
# COMPACT_ATOMS: atom_id res chain seq x y z
N MET A 1 26.39 -31.81 11.21
CA MET A 1 26.31 -30.87 10.07
C MET A 1 24.92 -30.26 10.14
N THR A 2 24.79 -29.14 10.84
CA THR A 2 23.58 -28.31 10.76
C THR A 2 23.58 -27.71 9.36
N GLN A 3 22.52 -27.93 8.58
CA GLN A 3 22.32 -27.13 7.37
C GLN A 3 22.19 -25.68 7.84
N ASP A 4 23.11 -24.83 7.42
CA ASP A 4 22.95 -23.39 7.54
C ASP A 4 21.75 -23.02 6.67
N GLU A 5 20.55 -22.96 7.27
CA GLU A 5 19.38 -22.40 6.60
C GLU A 5 19.70 -20.93 6.31
N GLU A 6 19.61 -20.53 5.04
CA GLU A 6 19.71 -19.11 4.69
C GLU A 6 18.70 -18.31 5.52
N PRO A 7 19.12 -17.19 6.14
CA PRO A 7 18.21 -16.40 6.97
C PRO A 7 17.03 -15.94 6.13
N SER A 8 15.82 -16.25 6.60
CA SER A 8 14.57 -15.87 5.93
C SER A 8 13.75 -14.95 6.82
N PHE A 9 13.13 -13.93 6.21
CA PHE A 9 12.44 -12.87 6.91
C PHE A 9 10.96 -12.88 6.56
N LYS A 10 10.08 -12.77 7.56
CA LYS A 10 8.63 -12.74 7.33
C LYS A 10 8.23 -11.43 6.66
N VAL A 11 7.38 -11.53 5.65
CA VAL A 11 6.82 -10.38 4.93
C VAL A 11 5.32 -10.36 5.15
N LYS A 12 4.79 -9.22 5.61
CA LYS A 12 3.37 -9.00 5.81
C LYS A 12 2.92 -7.72 5.11
N VAL A 13 1.64 -7.64 4.79
CA VAL A 13 0.98 -6.39 4.40
C VAL A 13 0.03 -5.98 5.51
N TYR A 14 0.17 -4.76 6.01
CA TYR A 14 -0.83 -4.16 6.88
C TYR A 14 -1.83 -3.41 6.00
N VAL A 15 -3.11 -3.72 6.18
CA VAL A 15 -4.21 -3.14 5.42
C VAL A 15 -5.04 -2.27 6.37
N TYR A 16 -5.15 -1.00 6.04
CA TYR A 16 -5.88 0.00 6.80
C TYR A 16 -7.11 0.45 6.04
N ASP A 17 -8.16 0.82 6.78
CA ASP A 17 -9.35 1.46 6.23
C ASP A 17 -9.35 2.94 6.63
N LEU A 18 -8.99 3.82 5.68
CA LEU A 18 -8.95 5.27 5.90
C LEU A 18 -10.33 5.87 6.17
N SER A 19 -11.40 5.16 5.81
CA SER A 19 -12.76 5.60 6.07
C SER A 19 -13.27 5.20 7.46
N HIS A 20 -12.52 4.37 8.20
CA HIS A 20 -12.95 3.81 9.48
C HIS A 20 -14.36 3.18 9.45
N GLY A 21 -14.65 2.40 8.40
CA GLY A 21 -15.92 1.72 8.18
C GLY A 21 -17.01 2.55 7.51
N LEU A 22 -16.81 3.86 7.34
CA LEU A 22 -17.81 4.74 6.73
C LEU A 22 -18.00 4.46 5.23
N ALA A 23 -16.96 3.98 4.52
CA ALA A 23 -17.08 3.63 3.12
C ALA A 23 -18.13 2.53 2.90
N ALA A 24 -18.13 1.47 3.72
CA ALA A 24 -19.10 0.39 3.64
C ALA A 24 -20.55 0.86 3.84
N VAL A 25 -20.75 1.93 4.62
CA VAL A 25 -22.08 2.47 4.92
C VAL A 25 -22.57 3.40 3.79
N TYR A 26 -21.70 4.29 3.29
CA TYR A 26 -22.14 5.37 2.41
C TYR A 26 -21.89 5.12 0.92
N ALA A 27 -20.97 4.23 0.57
CA ALA A 27 -20.65 3.96 -0.83
C ALA A 27 -21.86 3.58 -1.70
N PRO A 28 -22.84 2.79 -1.24
CA PRO A 28 -23.98 2.44 -2.09
C PRO A 28 -24.80 3.66 -2.49
N SER A 29 -24.97 4.60 -1.58
CA SER A 29 -25.73 5.84 -1.83
C SER A 29 -24.92 6.87 -2.62
N ILE A 30 -23.61 6.95 -2.41
CA ILE A 30 -22.74 7.96 -3.04
C ILE A 30 -22.21 7.48 -4.40
N LEU A 31 -21.69 6.26 -4.47
CA LEU A 31 -21.02 5.68 -5.64
C LEU A 31 -21.95 4.80 -6.48
N GLY A 32 -23.08 4.35 -5.92
CA GLY A 32 -23.95 3.37 -6.58
C GLY A 32 -23.39 1.94 -6.58
N ILE A 33 -22.30 1.71 -5.85
CA ILE A 33 -21.64 0.41 -5.68
C ILE A 33 -21.30 0.18 -4.21
N ASN A 34 -21.16 -1.09 -3.81
CA ASN A 34 -20.65 -1.43 -2.50
C ASN A 34 -19.11 -1.46 -2.54
N ILE A 35 -18.46 -0.81 -1.58
CA ILE A 35 -17.03 -0.96 -1.29
C ILE A 35 -16.83 -1.14 0.21
N ASP A 36 -15.92 -2.02 0.63
CA ASP A 36 -15.78 -2.38 2.04
C ASP A 36 -14.96 -1.36 2.87
N ALA A 37 -14.07 -0.62 2.21
CA ALA A 37 -13.12 0.29 2.84
C ALA A 37 -12.47 1.21 1.80
N ILE A 38 -11.82 2.27 2.26
CA ILE A 38 -10.81 3.00 1.48
C ILE A 38 -9.45 2.47 1.93
N TYR A 39 -8.86 1.60 1.10
CA TYR A 39 -7.66 0.88 1.48
C TYR A 39 -6.40 1.74 1.41
N HIS A 40 -5.63 1.72 2.49
CA HIS A 40 -4.22 2.09 2.52
C HIS A 40 -3.41 0.88 2.96
N THR A 41 -2.28 0.62 2.31
CA THR A 41 -1.42 -0.50 2.67
C THR A 41 0.03 -0.10 2.94
N SER A 42 0.69 -0.93 3.73
CA SER A 42 2.13 -0.86 4.02
C SER A 42 2.72 -2.26 4.07
N VAL A 43 4.02 -2.39 3.77
CA VAL A 43 4.77 -3.65 3.88
C VAL A 43 5.50 -3.69 5.20
N VAL A 44 5.35 -4.78 5.95
CA VAL A 44 6.08 -5.03 7.19
C VAL A 44 7.10 -6.14 6.96
N VAL A 45 8.38 -5.79 7.11
CA VAL A 45 9.54 -6.68 6.97
C VAL A 45 10.69 -6.13 7.84
N TYR A 46 11.56 -6.99 8.36
CA TYR A 46 12.67 -6.60 9.25
C TYR A 46 12.23 -5.78 10.48
N ASP A 47 11.06 -6.11 11.03
CA ASP A 47 10.42 -5.40 12.14
C ASP A 47 10.19 -3.89 11.88
N LYS A 48 10.10 -3.52 10.60
CA LYS A 48 9.84 -2.16 10.12
C LYS A 48 8.63 -2.15 9.20
N GLU A 49 7.87 -1.07 9.24
CA GLU A 49 6.72 -0.81 8.37
C GLU A 49 7.08 0.24 7.33
N HIS A 50 6.97 -0.12 6.06
CA HIS A 50 7.34 0.67 4.89
C HIS A 50 6.11 1.05 4.08
N TYR A 51 5.95 2.35 3.81
CA TYR A 51 4.80 2.89 3.10
C TYR A 51 5.19 4.20 2.40
N ILE A 52 4.29 4.69 1.54
CA ILE A 52 4.42 6.03 0.98
C ILE A 52 3.47 7.00 1.68
N ASN A 53 4.02 8.13 2.09
CA ASN A 53 3.30 9.32 2.52
C ASN A 53 4.17 10.55 2.23
N GLN A 54 3.88 11.27 1.14
CA GLN A 54 4.72 12.38 0.68
C GLN A 54 6.19 11.99 0.42
N GLY A 55 6.45 10.71 0.13
CA GLY A 55 7.78 10.11 0.13
C GLY A 55 7.74 8.69 0.69
N ILE A 56 8.81 7.92 0.49
CA ILE A 56 8.98 6.61 1.14
C ILE A 56 9.29 6.84 2.62
N ASN A 57 8.47 6.28 3.50
CA ASN A 57 8.60 6.38 4.94
C ASN A 57 8.77 5.00 5.57
N THR A 58 9.41 4.98 6.73
CA THR A 58 9.62 3.80 7.55
C THR A 58 9.20 4.11 8.98
N SER A 59 8.49 3.20 9.63
CA SER A 59 8.05 3.36 11.03
C SER A 59 8.04 2.03 11.79
N THR A 60 7.78 2.09 13.09
CA THR A 60 7.49 0.87 13.86
C THR A 60 6.13 0.31 13.45
N PRO A 61 6.00 -1.02 13.22
CA PRO A 61 4.75 -1.61 12.79
C PRO A 61 3.55 -1.26 13.68
N GLY A 62 2.49 -0.74 13.06
CA GLY A 62 1.24 -0.39 13.72
C GLY A 62 1.28 0.91 14.53
N THR A 63 2.33 1.74 14.37
CA THR A 63 2.44 3.04 15.04
C THR A 63 2.24 4.22 14.09
N THR A 64 1.75 3.98 12.88
CA THR A 64 1.49 5.03 11.88
C THR A 64 0.24 5.84 12.24
N LYS A 65 0.07 7.00 11.58
CA LYS A 65 -1.15 7.84 11.70
C LYS A 65 -2.43 7.12 11.25
N TYR A 66 -2.31 5.99 10.55
CA TYR A 66 -3.43 5.22 10.01
C TYR A 66 -4.10 4.30 11.04
N GLY A 67 -3.54 4.25 12.26
CA GLY A 67 -4.15 3.56 13.40
C GLY A 67 -3.82 2.06 13.41
N THR A 68 -4.80 1.24 13.74
CA THR A 68 -4.65 -0.22 13.77
C THR A 68 -5.01 -0.83 12.42
N PRO A 69 -4.19 -1.74 11.86
CA PRO A 69 -4.56 -2.46 10.64
C PRO A 69 -5.89 -3.18 10.82
N LYS A 70 -6.80 -3.00 9.86
CA LYS A 70 -8.05 -3.77 9.78
C LYS A 70 -7.76 -5.24 9.46
N GLU A 71 -6.70 -5.47 8.69
CA GLU A 71 -6.29 -6.79 8.25
C GLU A 71 -4.75 -6.85 8.11
N VAL A 72 -4.20 -8.03 8.36
CA VAL A 72 -2.76 -8.32 8.20
C VAL A 72 -2.62 -9.53 7.28
N LEU A 73 -2.15 -9.29 6.07
CA LEU A 73 -1.92 -10.34 5.08
C LEU A 73 -0.55 -10.97 5.29
N ASP A 74 -0.48 -12.29 5.33
CA ASP A 74 0.79 -13.04 5.34
C ASP A 74 1.24 -13.27 3.89
N MET A 75 2.38 -12.70 3.51
CA MET A 75 2.93 -12.81 2.16
C MET A 75 4.00 -13.90 2.05
N GLY A 76 4.34 -14.54 3.17
CA GLY A 76 5.36 -15.57 3.26
C GLY A 76 6.68 -15.03 3.78
N LYS A 77 7.77 -15.48 3.16
CA LYS A 77 9.12 -15.14 3.56
C LYS A 77 9.94 -14.66 2.38
N THR A 78 10.85 -13.73 2.65
CA THR A 78 11.89 -13.30 1.73
C THR A 78 13.26 -13.81 2.18
N PHE A 79 14.16 -13.98 1.21
CA PHE A 79 15.59 -14.22 1.43
C PHE A 79 16.43 -12.98 1.07
N VAL A 80 15.77 -11.90 0.63
CA VAL A 80 16.41 -10.61 0.47
C VAL A 80 16.92 -10.15 1.83
N THR A 81 18.16 -9.66 1.86
CA THR A 81 18.75 -9.14 3.10
C THR A 81 18.30 -7.70 3.34
N PRO A 82 18.35 -7.21 4.60
CA PRO A 82 18.07 -5.82 4.90
C PRO A 82 18.89 -4.82 4.06
N ASP A 83 20.16 -5.13 3.81
CA ASP A 83 21.06 -4.26 3.03
C ASP A 83 20.61 -4.14 1.57
N ILE A 84 20.32 -5.28 0.91
CA ILE A 84 19.81 -5.30 -0.47
C ILE A 84 18.46 -4.58 -0.55
N PHE A 85 17.62 -4.72 0.47
CA PHE A 85 16.35 -4.02 0.51
C PHE A 85 16.49 -2.51 0.69
N GLU A 86 17.44 -2.05 1.51
CA GLU A 86 17.69 -0.61 1.66
C GLU A 86 18.25 0.00 0.37
N ASP A 87 19.18 -0.69 -0.31
CA ASP A 87 19.68 -0.29 -1.63
C ASP A 87 18.53 -0.14 -2.64
N PHE A 88 17.61 -1.12 -2.67
CA PHE A 88 16.41 -1.05 -3.50
C PHE A 88 15.50 0.13 -3.13
N LEU A 89 15.27 0.40 -1.84
CA LEU A 89 14.50 1.56 -1.40
C LEU A 89 15.17 2.87 -1.84
N ASP A 90 16.49 2.97 -1.77
CA ASP A 90 17.25 4.13 -2.23
C ASP A 90 17.13 4.33 -3.75
N GLU A 91 17.14 3.26 -4.55
CA GLU A 91 16.85 3.34 -5.98
C GLU A 91 15.44 3.88 -6.23
N LEU A 92 14.43 3.40 -5.49
CA LEU A 92 13.06 3.91 -5.61
C LEU A 92 12.98 5.39 -5.20
N ARG A 93 13.65 5.82 -4.12
CA ARG A 93 13.68 7.22 -3.68
C ARG A 93 14.26 8.14 -4.76
N ASN A 94 15.26 7.67 -5.49
CA ASN A 94 15.99 8.43 -6.51
C ASN A 94 15.49 8.21 -7.95
N HIS A 95 14.36 7.53 -8.13
CA HIS A 95 13.78 7.26 -9.44
C HIS A 95 13.62 8.54 -10.26
N GLU A 96 14.03 8.52 -11.54
CA GLU A 96 14.18 9.71 -12.40
C GLU A 96 12.89 10.56 -12.49
N ASP A 97 11.72 9.92 -12.50
CA ASP A 97 10.41 10.59 -12.53
C ASP A 97 9.89 11.07 -11.17
N LEU A 98 10.67 10.95 -10.08
CA LEU A 98 10.22 11.21 -8.71
C LEU A 98 8.95 10.43 -8.36
N LYS A 99 8.78 9.22 -8.91
CA LYS A 99 7.54 8.43 -8.85
C LYS A 99 7.00 8.27 -7.44
N TYR A 100 7.87 8.15 -6.44
CA TYR A 100 7.48 7.93 -5.05
C TYR A 100 7.60 9.19 -4.16
N ASN A 101 7.75 10.36 -4.78
CA ASN A 101 7.76 11.66 -4.12
C ASN A 101 6.32 12.20 -3.94
N SER A 102 6.11 13.07 -2.96
CA SER A 102 4.83 13.75 -2.69
C SER A 102 4.21 14.40 -3.93
N VAL A 103 5.03 14.96 -4.81
CA VAL A 103 4.59 15.68 -6.02
C VAL A 103 3.91 14.74 -7.04
N LYS A 104 4.23 13.45 -7.02
CA LYS A 104 3.68 12.44 -7.94
C LYS A 104 2.62 11.54 -7.31
N TYR A 105 2.30 11.75 -6.04
CA TYR A 105 1.25 10.98 -5.37
C TYR A 105 -0.10 11.24 -6.04
N ASP A 106 -0.72 10.17 -6.55
CA ASP A 106 -2.07 10.21 -7.11
C ASP A 106 -2.90 9.13 -6.42
N LEU A 107 -4.02 9.54 -5.83
CA LEU A 107 -4.89 8.65 -5.07
C LEU A 107 -5.40 7.46 -5.91
N PHE A 108 -5.55 7.64 -7.22
CA PHE A 108 -6.08 6.64 -8.13
C PHE A 108 -5.00 5.82 -8.82
N ASP A 109 -3.94 6.46 -9.31
CA ASP A 109 -3.00 5.86 -10.25
C ASP A 109 -1.57 5.65 -9.68
N ASN A 110 -1.22 6.32 -8.57
CA ASN A 110 0.12 6.23 -7.98
C ASN A 110 0.08 6.50 -6.47
N ASN A 111 -0.49 5.54 -5.75
CA ASN A 111 -0.72 5.60 -4.31
C ASN A 111 0.10 4.54 -3.55
N CYS A 112 -0.16 4.44 -2.25
CA CYS A 112 0.51 3.51 -1.32
C CYS A 112 0.32 2.04 -1.71
N ASN A 113 -0.79 1.69 -2.36
CA ASN A 113 -1.11 0.32 -2.76
C ASN A 113 -0.23 -0.12 -3.94
N HIS A 114 0.06 0.78 -4.88
CA HIS A 114 0.99 0.54 -5.99
C HIS A 114 2.43 0.38 -5.49
N PHE A 115 2.84 1.20 -4.53
CA PHE A 115 4.14 1.04 -3.87
C PHE A 115 4.25 -0.30 -3.13
N THR A 116 3.20 -0.67 -2.40
CA THR A 116 3.12 -1.98 -1.74
C THR A 116 3.28 -3.11 -2.75
N ASP A 117 2.60 -3.06 -3.89
CA ASP A 117 2.72 -4.07 -4.95
C ASP A 117 4.16 -4.21 -5.47
N VAL A 118 4.86 -3.10 -5.71
CA VAL A 118 6.28 -3.10 -6.12
C VAL A 118 7.18 -3.75 -5.07
N LEU A 119 6.97 -3.44 -3.78
CA LEU A 119 7.76 -4.06 -2.71
C LEU A 119 7.48 -5.57 -2.59
N LEU A 120 6.24 -6.01 -2.80
CA LEU A 120 5.87 -7.42 -2.74
C LEU A 120 6.48 -8.23 -3.88
N ASP A 121 6.48 -7.68 -5.09
CA ASP A 121 7.12 -8.32 -6.24
C ASP A 121 8.62 -8.52 -5.97
N PHE A 122 9.30 -7.48 -5.50
CA PHE A 122 10.72 -7.53 -5.17
C PHE A 122 11.04 -8.52 -4.04
N LEU A 123 10.27 -8.50 -2.94
CA LEU A 123 10.57 -9.29 -1.75
C LEU A 123 10.16 -10.76 -1.88
N VAL A 124 9.01 -11.04 -2.49
CA VAL A 124 8.39 -12.37 -2.47
C VAL A 124 7.85 -12.85 -3.82
N GLY A 125 8.00 -12.06 -4.90
CA GLY A 125 7.51 -12.40 -6.23
C GLY A 125 5.99 -12.57 -6.30
N LYS A 126 5.26 -11.79 -5.49
CA LYS A 126 3.78 -11.80 -5.43
C LYS A 126 3.24 -10.39 -5.59
N ASN A 127 2.01 -10.30 -6.06
CA ASN A 127 1.28 -9.04 -6.15
C ASN A 127 0.34 -8.85 -4.96
N LEU A 128 -0.02 -7.59 -4.73
CA LEU A 128 -1.08 -7.20 -3.82
C LEU A 128 -2.43 -7.69 -4.36
N GLU A 129 -3.36 -8.04 -3.46
CA GLU A 129 -4.67 -8.54 -3.86
C GLU A 129 -5.44 -7.52 -4.72
N ASP A 130 -6.05 -8.02 -5.81
CA ASP A 130 -6.78 -7.20 -6.78
C ASP A 130 -7.90 -6.35 -6.14
N ARG A 131 -8.54 -6.83 -5.08
CA ARG A 131 -9.59 -6.08 -4.37
C ARG A 131 -9.07 -4.77 -3.76
N ILE A 132 -7.77 -4.70 -3.47
CA ILE A 132 -7.10 -3.52 -2.92
C ILE A 132 -6.51 -2.69 -4.06
N LEU A 133 -5.71 -3.34 -4.92
CA LEU A 133 -4.96 -2.65 -5.98
C LEU A 133 -5.89 -2.03 -7.03
N LYS A 134 -6.98 -2.71 -7.41
CA LYS A 134 -7.91 -2.25 -8.46
C LYS A 134 -9.10 -1.46 -7.92
N LEU A 135 -9.20 -1.25 -6.60
CA LEU A 135 -10.31 -0.49 -6.00
C LEU A 135 -10.48 0.91 -6.62
N PRO A 136 -9.42 1.71 -6.84
CA PRO A 136 -9.59 3.05 -7.41
C PRO A 136 -10.23 3.00 -8.81
N GLN A 137 -9.85 2.04 -9.65
CA GLN A 137 -10.44 1.87 -10.97
C GLN A 137 -11.90 1.41 -10.91
N GLN A 138 -12.25 0.52 -9.96
CA GLN A 138 -13.64 0.13 -9.72
C GLN A 138 -14.50 1.34 -9.33
N VAL A 139 -13.97 2.21 -8.47
CA VAL A 139 -14.64 3.45 -8.05
C VAL A 139 -14.79 4.41 -9.23
N LEU A 140 -13.75 4.62 -10.04
CA LEU A 140 -13.82 5.49 -11.22
C LEU A 140 -14.80 4.98 -12.28
N ASN A 141 -14.95 3.65 -12.43
CA ASN A 141 -15.88 3.02 -13.36
C ASN A 141 -17.33 2.97 -12.82
N SER A 142 -17.57 3.40 -11.57
CA SER A 142 -18.92 3.45 -10.99
C SER A 142 -19.76 4.58 -11.59
N PRO A 143 -21.11 4.51 -11.52
CA PRO A 143 -21.99 5.54 -12.07
C PRO A 143 -21.64 6.97 -11.65
N ASN A 144 -21.16 7.14 -10.41
CA ASN A 144 -20.82 8.45 -9.85
C ASN A 144 -19.29 8.67 -9.70
N GLY A 145 -18.45 7.78 -10.27
CA GLY A 145 -17.00 7.83 -10.13
C GLY A 145 -16.36 9.14 -10.63
N HIS A 146 -16.91 9.74 -11.68
CA HIS A 146 -16.45 11.03 -12.20
C HIS A 146 -16.68 12.19 -11.21
N ILE A 147 -17.80 12.19 -10.48
CA ILE A 147 -18.12 13.18 -9.46
C ILE A 147 -17.11 13.06 -8.31
N LEU A 148 -16.81 11.83 -7.88
CA LEU A 148 -15.82 11.60 -6.82
C LEU A 148 -14.42 12.08 -7.23
N ARG A 149 -14.01 11.81 -8.47
CA ARG A 149 -12.72 12.29 -9.00
C ARG A 149 -12.61 13.81 -8.95
N GLN A 150 -13.70 14.53 -9.22
CA GLN A 150 -13.74 16.00 -9.12
C GLN A 150 -13.67 16.50 -7.67
N MET A 151 -14.29 15.78 -6.72
CA MET A 151 -14.29 16.14 -5.30
C MET A 151 -12.95 15.86 -4.60
N ILE A 152 -12.26 14.77 -4.98
CA ILE A 152 -11.07 14.27 -4.29
C ILE A 152 -9.77 14.53 -5.10
N GLY A 153 -9.85 14.94 -6.37
CA GLY A 153 -8.69 15.13 -7.26
C GLY A 153 -7.64 16.16 -6.78
N SER A 154 -7.89 16.88 -5.68
CA SER A 154 -6.94 17.78 -5.01
C SER A 154 -6.50 17.32 -3.61
N TYR A 155 -6.97 16.16 -3.14
CA TYR A 155 -6.67 15.66 -1.80
C TYR A 155 -5.35 14.88 -1.78
N GLN A 156 -4.39 15.39 -1.01
CA GLN A 156 -3.15 14.69 -0.64
C GLN A 156 -3.21 14.34 0.85
N PRO A 157 -3.18 13.06 1.26
CA PRO A 157 -3.26 12.64 2.66
C PRO A 157 -2.02 12.94 3.51
#